data_AF-A0A9E0E111-F1
#
_entry.id   AF-A0A9E0E111-F1
#
_cell.length_a   1.000
_cell.length_b   1.000
_cell.length_c   1.000
_cell.angle_alpha   90.00
_cell.angle_beta   90.00
_cell.angle_gamma   90.00
#
_symmetry.space_group_name_H-M   'P 1'
#
loop_
_entity.id
_entity.type
_entity.pdbx_description
1 polymer ?
#
loop_
_entity_poly.entity_id
_entity_poly.type
_entity_poly.pdbx_seq_one_letter_code
_entity_poly.pdbx_strand_id
1 'polypeptide(L)' 'MANQIARNLGAQGEEPAITATAAHIREYWEPRMINALCTAGPDGLDPIARAALTRINAPS' A
#
# COMPACT_ATOMS: atom_id res chain seq x y z
N MET A 1 1.38 8.14 5.55
CA MET A 1 2.26 8.01 4.38
C MET A 1 1.66 7.12 3.28
N ALA A 2 1.22 5.88 3.57
CA ALA A 2 0.61 4.99 2.55
C ALA A 2 -0.50 5.66 1.72
N ASN A 3 -1.43 6.37 2.38
CA ASN A 3 -2.49 7.14 1.71
C ASN A 3 -1.96 8.26 0.79
N GLN A 4 -0.84 8.90 1.15
CA GLN A 4 -0.24 9.94 0.31
C GLN A 4 0.37 9.35 -0.97
N ILE A 5 1.06 8.21 -0.85
CA ILE A 5 1.58 7.46 -2.00
C ILE A 5 0.43 7.04 -2.92
N ALA A 6 -0.63 6.45 -2.33
CA ALA A 6 -1.81 6.02 -3.07
C ALA A 6 -2.50 7.17 -3.82
N ARG A 7 -2.66 8.34 -3.18
CA ARG A 7 -3.25 9.53 -3.82
C ARG A 7 -2.38 10.06 -4.97
N ASN A 8 -1.06 10.09 -4.80
CA ASN A 8 -0.14 10.54 -5.84
C ASN A 8 -0.16 9.62 -7.07
N LEU A 9 -0.35 8.32 -6.84
CA LEU A 9 -0.40 7.31 -7.92
C LEU A 9 -1.80 7.14 -8.52
N GLY A 10 -2.86 7.64 -7.87
CA GLY A 10 -4.25 7.45 -8.27
C GLY A 10 -4.59 7.98 -9.68
N ALA A 11 -3.85 8.95 -10.20
CA ALA A 11 -4.05 9.47 -11.56
C ALA A 11 -3.80 8.44 -12.67
N GLN A 12 -3.13 7.33 -12.35
CA GLN A 12 -2.79 6.25 -13.29
C GLN A 12 -3.94 5.24 -13.48
N GLY A 13 -5.04 5.40 -12.76
CA GLY A 13 -6.13 4.44 -12.67
C GLY A 13 -5.98 3.49 -11.48
N GLU A 14 -7.08 2.84 -11.08
CA GLU A 14 -7.17 2.10 -9.82
C GLU A 14 -6.16 0.93 -9.72
N GLU A 15 -6.21 -0.03 -10.64
CA GLU A 15 -5.34 -1.22 -10.59
C GLU A 15 -3.84 -0.88 -10.75
N PRO A 16 -3.43 0.00 -11.69
CA PRO A 16 -2.05 0.48 -11.75
C PRO A 16 -1.61 1.16 -10.45
N ALA A 17 -2.46 1.99 -9.85
CA ALA A 17 -2.13 2.67 -8.59
C ALA A 17 -2.00 1.71 -7.41
N ILE A 18 -2.84 0.66 -7.33
CA ILE A 18 -2.73 -0.40 -6.31
C ILE A 18 -1.39 -1.11 -6.45
N THR A 19 -1.05 -1.53 -7.67
CA THR A 19 0.20 -2.25 -7.96
C THR A 19 1.42 -1.39 -7.65
N ALA A 20 1.44 -0.13 -8.11
CA ALA A 20 2.53 0.79 -7.87
C ALA A 20 2.68 1.16 -6.38
N THR A 21 1.57 1.32 -5.64
CA THR A 21 1.60 1.59 -4.20
C THR A 21 2.21 0.42 -3.44
N ALA A 22 1.79 -0.82 -3.74
CA ALA A 22 2.34 -2.01 -3.10
C ALA A 22 3.83 -2.22 -3.42
N ALA A 23 4.24 -1.95 -4.67
CA ALA A 23 5.64 -2.01 -5.08
C ALA A 23 6.49 -0.97 -4.34
N HIS A 24 6.04 0.29 -4.30
CA HIS A 24 6.75 1.37 -3.63
C HIS A 24 6.95 1.09 -2.13
N ILE A 25 5.92 0.59 -1.44
CA ILE A 25 6.06 0.22 -0.03
C ILE A 25 7.11 -0.89 0.14
N ARG A 26 7.08 -1.94 -0.69
CA ARG A 26 8.07 -3.03 -0.60
C ARG A 26 9.49 -2.60 -0.91
N GLU A 27 9.67 -1.68 -1.85
CA GLU A 27 10.99 -1.25 -2.32
C GLU A 27 11.65 -0.24 -1.37
N TYR A 28 10.85 0.67 -0.79
CA TYR A 28 11.38 1.82 -0.05
C TYR A 28 11.15 1.76 1.46
N TRP A 29 10.27 0.89 1.97
CA TRP A 29 10.03 0.80 3.40
C TRP A 29 10.84 -0.31 4.03
N GLU A 30 11.37 -0.03 5.22
CA GLU A 30 12.03 -1.04 6.04
C GLU A 30 11.03 -2.13 6.47
N PRO A 31 11.46 -3.40 6.64
CA PRO A 31 10.58 -4.49 7.04
C PRO A 31 9.76 -4.19 8.30
N ARG A 32 10.34 -3.48 9.28
CA ARG A 32 9.64 -3.05 10.50
C ARG A 32 8.46 -2.10 10.22
N MET A 33 8.55 -1.25 9.22
CA MET A 33 7.49 -0.31 8.84
C MET A 33 6.35 -1.03 8.14
N ILE A 34 6.69 -1.99 7.27
CA ILE A 34 5.70 -2.84 6.60
C ILE A 34 4.96 -3.67 7.65
N ASN A 35 5.66 -4.29 8.60
CA ASN A 35 5.05 -5.04 9.69
C ASN A 35 4.13 -4.16 10.56
N ALA A 36 4.55 -2.93 10.88
CA ALA A 36 3.73 -2.00 11.62
C ALA A 36 2.44 -1.62 10.84
N LEU A 37 2.54 -1.40 9.53
CA LEU A 37 1.39 -1.15 8.67
C LEU A 37 0.44 -2.36 8.63
N CYS A 38 0.96 -3.57 8.49
CA CYS A 38 0.16 -4.80 8.49
C CYS A 38 -0.53 -5.03 9.84
N THR A 39 0.16 -4.73 10.94
CA THR A 39 -0.38 -4.87 12.30
C THR A 39 -1.47 -3.83 12.58
N ALA A 40 -1.27 -2.58 12.13
CA ALA A 40 -2.28 -1.53 12.24
C ALA A 40 -3.56 -1.84 11.44
N GLY A 41 -3.44 -2.65 10.38
CA GLY A 41 -4.57 -3.08 9.58
C GLY A 41 -5.11 -2.00 8.63
N PRO A 42 -6.25 -2.26 7.99
CA PRO A 42 -6.77 -1.42 6.91
C PRO A 42 -7.51 -0.15 7.39
N ASP A 43 -7.73 0.00 8.70
CA ASP A 43 -8.54 1.08 9.23
C ASP A 43 -7.86 2.44 9.00
N GLY A 44 -8.62 3.38 8.40
CA GLY A 44 -8.11 4.69 8.01
C GLY A 44 -7.27 4.71 6.73
N LEU A 45 -7.14 3.59 6.00
CA LEU A 45 -6.52 3.56 4.67
C LEU A 45 -7.50 3.96 3.57
N ASP A 46 -7.02 4.76 2.63
CA ASP A 46 -7.75 5.07 1.40
C ASP A 46 -7.93 3.78 0.57
N PRO A 47 -8.94 3.66 -0.31
CA PRO A 47 -9.26 2.41 -1.02
C PRO A 47 -8.06 1.76 -1.73
N ILE A 48 -7.24 2.55 -2.42
CA ILE A 48 -6.03 2.08 -3.11
C ILE A 48 -4.97 1.59 -2.11
N ALA A 49 -4.73 2.32 -1.03
CA ALA A 49 -3.77 1.93 0.00
C ALA A 49 -4.20 0.64 0.73
N ARG A 50 -5.51 0.50 0.97
CA ARG A 50 -6.10 -0.71 1.55
C ARG A 50 -5.90 -1.93 0.63
N ALA A 51 -6.19 -1.80 -0.66
CA ALA A 51 -5.99 -2.89 -1.62
C ALA A 51 -4.49 -3.22 -1.80
N ALA A 52 -3.61 -2.21 -1.77
CA ALA A 52 -2.18 -2.42 -1.76
C ALA A 52 -1.71 -3.20 -0.52
N LEU A 53 -2.26 -2.90 0.67
CA LEU A 53 -1.99 -3.65 1.90
C LEU A 53 -2.44 -5.11 1.78
N THR A 54 -3.62 -5.38 1.21
CA THR A 54 -4.08 -6.75 0.92
C THR A 54 -3.08 -7.49 0.03
N ARG A 55 -2.55 -6.83 -1.01
CA ARG A 55 -1.55 -7.42 -1.91
C ARG A 55 -0.20 -7.63 -1.25
N ILE A 56 0.16 -6.84 -0.24
CA ILE A 56 1.37 -7.03 0.58
C ILE A 56 1.25 -8.28 1.46
N ASN A 57 0.06 -8.52 2.01
CA ASN A 57 -0.21 -9.65 2.90
C ASN A 57 -0.54 -10.97 2.18
N ALA A 58 -0.79 -10.94 0.87
CA ALA A 58 -1.03 -12.15 0.09
C ALA A 58 0.25 -13.03 0.10
N PRO A 59 0.15 -14.33 0.45
CA PRO A 59 1.27 -15.24 0.33
C PRO A 59 1.71 -15.34 -1.14
N SER A 60 3.03 -15.32 -1.38
CA SER A 60 3.63 -15.50 -2.72
C SER A 60 3.44 -16.90 -3.27
#